data_AF-A0A6I4P1F9-F1
#
_entry.id   AF-A0A6I4P1F9-F1
#
_cell.length_a   1.000
_cell.length_b   1.000
_cell.length_c   1.000
_cell.angle_alpha   90.00
_cell.angle_beta   90.00
_cell.angle_gamma   90.00
#
_symmetry.space_group_name_H-M   'P 1'
#
loop_
_entity.id
_entity.type
_entity.pdbx_description
1 polymer ?
#
loop_
_entity_poly.entity_id
_entity_poly.type
_entity_poly.pdbx_seq_one_letter_code
_entity_poly.pdbx_strand_id
1 'polypeptide(L)'
;TGTVGVIAPRAAIWALAPLRAETAAAAAASGEEDRLWVGTPDDAKGLEFDAVVVAVPPMPGAVSPATWKRLYVALTRPTQRLTVVDASDFLPMFV
;
A
#
# COMPACT_ATOMS: atom_id res chain seq x y z
N THR A 1 -16.39 -8.56 8.13
CA THR A 1 -16.09 -7.20 7.61
C THR A 1 -14.72 -6.81 8.14
N GLY A 2 -13.88 -6.17 7.32
CA GLY A 2 -12.50 -5.85 7.71
C GLY A 2 -11.90 -4.72 6.86
N THR A 3 -10.85 -4.10 7.39
CA THR A 3 -10.10 -2.99 6.80
C THR A 3 -9.07 -3.50 5.79
N VAL A 4 -8.82 -2.70 4.74
CA VAL A 4 -7.85 -3.02 3.70
C VAL A 4 -6.82 -1.89 3.59
N GLY A 5 -5.54 -2.22 3.75
CA GLY A 5 -4.44 -1.30 3.51
C GLY A 5 -3.78 -1.56 2.14
N VAL A 6 -3.64 -0.53 1.32
CA VAL A 6 -2.76 -0.54 0.15
C VAL A 6 -1.51 0.26 0.47
N ILE A 7 -0.38 -0.43 0.58
CA ILE A 7 0.91 0.15 0.93
C ILE A 7 1.79 0.17 -0.32
N ALA A 8 2.20 1.35 -0.77
CA ALA A 8 2.97 1.50 -2.00
C ALA A 8 4.14 2.50 -1.84
N PRO A 9 5.14 2.48 -2.74
CA PRO A 9 6.17 3.50 -2.77
C PRO A 9 5.56 4.89 -2.92
N ARG A 10 6.22 5.92 -2.37
CA ARG A 10 5.76 7.32 -2.47
C ARG A 10 5.44 7.74 -3.90
N ALA A 11 6.26 7.29 -4.86
CA ALA A 11 6.10 7.58 -6.27
C ALA A 11 4.86 6.94 -6.92
N ALA A 12 4.18 5.99 -6.27
CA ALA A 12 2.97 5.35 -6.79
C ALA A 12 1.67 5.90 -6.14
N ILE A 13 1.77 6.63 -5.03
CA ILE A 13 0.60 7.07 -4.26
C ILE A 13 -0.33 7.97 -5.07
N TRP A 14 0.22 8.86 -5.90
CA TRP A 14 -0.59 9.78 -6.71
C TRP A 14 -1.46 9.02 -7.73
N ALA A 15 -0.96 7.92 -8.27
CA ALA A 15 -1.70 7.10 -9.23
C ALA A 15 -2.81 6.28 -8.57
N LEU A 16 -2.76 6.09 -7.25
CA LEU A 16 -3.80 5.43 -6.46
C LEU A 16 -4.88 6.40 -5.97
N ALA A 17 -4.69 7.72 -6.12
CA ALA A 17 -5.66 8.72 -5.68
C ALA A 17 -7.05 8.57 -6.34
N PRO A 18 -7.16 8.32 -7.67
CA PRO A 18 -8.47 8.09 -8.29
C PRO A 18 -9.18 6.86 -7.71
N LEU A 19 -8.49 5.73 -7.60
CA LEU A 19 -9.02 4.49 -7.01
C LEU A 19 -9.52 4.72 -5.58
N ARG A 20 -8.75 5.46 -4.76
CA ARG A 20 -9.13 5.80 -3.39
C ARG A 20 -10.41 6.64 -3.36
N ALA A 21 -10.54 7.63 -4.24
CA ALA A 21 -11.70 8.50 -4.32
C ALA A 21 -12.95 7.73 -4.80
N GLU A 22 -12.81 6.90 -5.83
CA GLU A 22 -13.88 6.04 -6.34
C GLU A 22 -14.40 5.07 -5.27
N THR A 23 -13.50 4.45 -4.51
CA THR A 23 -13.87 3.52 -3.42
C THR A 23 -14.60 4.26 -2.29
N ALA A 24 -14.16 5.47 -1.94
CA ALA A 24 -14.86 6.31 -0.95
C ALA A 24 -16.27 6.67 -1.41
N ALA A 25 -16.41 7.08 -2.67
CA ALA A 25 -17.69 7.46 -3.26
C ALA A 25 -18.66 6.27 -3.32
N ALA A 26 -18.16 5.08 -3.66
CA ALA A 26 -18.94 3.85 -3.67
C ALA A 26 -19.47 3.49 -2.27
N ALA A 27 -18.60 3.53 -1.24
CA ALA A 27 -19.00 3.29 0.15
C ALA A 27 -20.05 4.30 0.63
N ALA A 28 -19.86 5.58 0.30
CA ALA A 28 -20.84 6.62 0.63
C ALA A 28 -22.20 6.40 -0.05
N ALA A 29 -22.21 5.96 -1.31
CA ALA A 29 -23.43 5.69 -2.06
C ALA A 29 -24.19 4.44 -1.56
N SER A 30 -23.48 3.43 -1.05
CA SER A 30 -24.08 2.23 -0.46
C SER A 30 -24.44 2.39 1.02
N GLY A 31 -24.04 3.49 1.67
CA GLY A 31 -24.20 3.69 3.11
C GLY A 31 -23.26 2.81 3.94
N GLU A 32 -22.19 2.28 3.34
CA GLU A 32 -21.17 1.49 4.01
C GLU A 32 -20.03 2.36 4.55
N GLU A 33 -19.29 1.83 5.51
CA GLU A 33 -18.05 2.45 5.97
C GLU A 33 -16.96 2.36 4.89
N ASP A 34 -16.20 3.44 4.75
CA ASP A 34 -14.99 3.44 3.96
C ASP A 34 -13.89 2.65 4.67
N ARG A 35 -13.52 1.51 4.08
CA ARG A 35 -12.58 0.55 4.66
C ARG A 35 -11.22 0.55 3.99
N LEU A 36 -11.03 1.39 2.96
CA LEU A 36 -9.79 1.43 2.18
C LEU A 36 -8.86 2.52 2.71
N TRP A 37 -7.68 2.09 3.15
CA TRP A 37 -6.57 2.97 3.46
C TRP A 37 -5.49 2.84 2.39
N VAL A 38 -4.89 3.96 1.97
CA VAL A 38 -3.80 4.00 0.98
C VAL A 38 -2.69 4.90 1.51
N GLY A 39 -1.45 4.43 1.47
CA GLY A 39 -0.31 5.22 1.92
C GLY A 39 1.04 4.53 1.73
N THR A 40 2.10 5.16 2.23
CA THR A 40 3.45 4.59 2.18
C THR A 40 3.74 3.72 3.40
N PRO A 41 4.84 2.93 3.40
CA PRO A 41 5.22 2.17 4.59
C PRO A 41 5.46 3.05 5.82
N ASP A 42 5.97 4.27 5.63
CA ASP A 42 6.19 5.22 6.73
C ASP A 42 4.84 5.72 7.31
N ASP A 43 3.83 5.94 6.46
CA ASP A 43 2.48 6.34 6.88
C ASP A 43 1.73 5.20 7.58
N ALA A 44 2.06 3.94 7.26
CA ALA A 44 1.41 2.75 7.82
C ALA A 44 1.93 2.37 9.21
N LYS A 45 2.98 3.04 9.71
CA LYS A 45 3.63 2.67 10.97
C LYS A 45 2.65 2.78 12.15
N GLY A 46 2.47 1.69 12.88
CA GLY A 46 1.56 1.63 14.04
C GLY A 46 0.09 1.43 13.67
N LEU A 47 -0.23 1.35 12.37
CA LEU A 47 -1.55 0.92 11.91
C LEU A 47 -1.56 -0.59 11.67
N GLU A 48 -2.74 -1.19 11.73
CA GLU A 48 -2.96 -2.60 11.40
C GLU A 48 -4.22 -2.71 10.55
N PHE A 49 -4.24 -3.66 9.62
CA PHE A 49 -5.36 -3.90 8.71
C PHE A 49 -5.68 -5.38 8.63
N ASP A 50 -6.93 -5.74 8.38
CA ASP A 50 -7.31 -7.15 8.20
C ASP A 50 -6.63 -7.74 6.96
N ALA A 51 -6.59 -6.98 5.86
CA ALA A 51 -5.86 -7.34 4.65
C ALA A 51 -4.92 -6.21 4.20
N VAL A 52 -3.76 -6.57 3.66
CA VAL A 52 -2.81 -5.61 3.08
C VAL A 52 -2.36 -6.05 1.69
N VAL A 53 -2.38 -5.12 0.75
CA VAL A 53 -1.68 -5.22 -0.54
C VAL A 53 -0.42 -4.36 -0.46
N VAL A 54 0.75 -4.97 -0.60
CA VAL A 54 2.04 -4.26 -0.66
C VAL A 54 2.52 -4.25 -2.10
N ALA A 55 2.63 -3.05 -2.70
CA ALA A 55 3.30 -2.87 -3.98
C ALA A 55 4.81 -2.76 -3.74
N VAL A 56 5.58 -3.72 -4.24
CA VAL A 56 7.03 -3.75 -4.09
C VAL A 56 7.67 -3.30 -5.40
N PRO A 57 8.47 -2.22 -5.37
CA PRO A 57 9.18 -1.76 -6.54
C PRO A 57 10.35 -2.70 -6.88
N PRO A 58 10.95 -2.60 -8.08
CA PRO A 58 12.18 -3.30 -8.38
C PRO A 58 13.24 -2.95 -7.34
N MET A 59 13.86 -3.96 -6.74
CA MET A 59 14.88 -3.76 -5.73
C MET A 59 16.26 -3.61 -6.38
N PRO A 60 17.08 -2.63 -5.97
CA PRO A 60 18.46 -2.54 -6.44
C PRO A 60 19.28 -3.72 -5.92
N GLY A 61 20.37 -4.07 -6.61
CA GLY A 61 21.26 -5.17 -6.20
C GLY A 61 21.86 -4.99 -4.79
N ALA A 62 22.03 -3.76 -4.33
CA ALA A 62 22.39 -3.42 -2.96
C ALA A 62 21.26 -2.62 -2.29
N VAL A 63 20.42 -3.30 -1.50
CA VAL A 63 19.29 -2.69 -0.80
C VAL A 63 19.75 -2.09 0.53
N SER A 64 19.42 -0.82 0.77
CA SER A 64 19.80 -0.13 2.01
C SER A 64 19.03 -0.65 3.24
N PRO A 65 19.60 -0.57 4.46
CA PRO A 65 18.89 -0.96 5.69
C PRO A 65 17.56 -0.22 5.90
N ALA A 66 17.49 1.05 5.48
CA ALA A 66 16.26 1.83 5.54
C ALA A 66 15.15 1.27 4.64
N THR A 67 15.52 0.76 3.46
CA THR A 67 14.58 0.12 2.53
C THR A 67 14.05 -1.18 3.10
N TRP A 68 14.93 -2.01 3.68
CA TRP A 68 14.51 -3.21 4.40
C TRP A 68 13.57 -2.90 5.56
N LYS A 69 13.84 -1.86 6.34
CA LYS A 69 12.97 -1.43 7.44
C LYS A 69 11.58 -1.03 6.97
N ARG A 70 11.48 -0.28 5.85
CA ARG A 70 10.18 0.09 5.26
C ARG A 70 9.41 -1.14 4.79
N LEU A 71 10.09 -2.07 4.10
CA LEU A 71 9.45 -3.31 3.68
C LEU A 71 8.96 -4.11 4.89
N TYR A 72 9.77 -4.23 5.94
CA TYR A 72 9.37 -4.87 7.19
C TYR A 72 8.13 -4.22 7.81
N VAL A 73 8.06 -2.88 7.85
CA VAL A 73 6.84 -2.20 8.33
C VAL A 73 5.64 -2.62 7.50
N ALA A 74 5.72 -2.54 6.17
CA ALA A 74 4.60 -2.87 5.29
C ALA A 74 4.12 -4.33 5.45
N LEU A 75 5.05 -5.29 5.46
CA LEU A 75 4.75 -6.73 5.53
C LEU A 75 4.19 -7.17 6.90
N THR A 76 4.29 -6.33 7.92
CA THR A 76 3.81 -6.62 9.29
C THR A 76 2.56 -5.82 9.67
N ARG A 77 1.95 -5.09 8.74
CA ARG A 77 0.66 -4.44 8.97
C ARG A 77 -0.58 -5.37 8.87
N PRO A 78 -0.58 -6.49 8.13
CA PRO A 78 -1.78 -7.32 8.03
C PRO A 78 -1.96 -8.18 9.29
N THR A 79 -3.21 -8.30 9.76
CA THR A 79 -3.60 -9.20 10.85
C THR A 79 -4.17 -10.52 10.34
N GLN A 80 -4.70 -10.57 9.10
CA GLN A 80 -5.27 -11.79 8.53
C GLN A 80 -4.71 -12.17 7.16
N ARG A 81 -4.51 -11.22 6.24
CA ARG A 81 -4.09 -11.52 4.86
C ARG A 81 -3.07 -10.54 4.31
N LEU A 82 -2.05 -11.08 3.64
CA LEU A 82 -1.04 -10.32 2.92
C LEU A 82 -1.04 -10.70 1.44
N THR A 83 -1.03 -9.70 0.57
CA THR A 83 -0.77 -9.85 -0.87
C THR A 83 0.39 -8.93 -1.23
N VAL A 84 1.35 -9.45 -1.98
CA VAL A 84 2.49 -8.67 -2.49
C VAL A 84 2.37 -8.63 -4.01
N VAL A 85 2.40 -7.43 -4.57
CA VAL A 85 2.36 -7.22 -6.02
C VAL A 85 3.65 -6.57 -6.48
N ASP A 86 4.13 -7.03 -7.63
CA ASP A 86 5.27 -6.42 -8.30
C ASP A 86 4.82 -5.09 -8.92
N ALA A 87 5.55 -4.01 -8.64
CA ALA A 87 5.28 -2.66 -9.15
C ALA A 87 6.32 -2.17 -10.17
N SER A 88 7.01 -3.09 -10.85
CA SER A 88 8.06 -2.78 -11.83
C SER A 88 7.55 -1.97 -13.02
N ASP A 89 6.31 -2.21 -13.46
CA ASP A 89 5.70 -1.47 -14.57
C ASP A 89 5.29 -0.04 -14.19
N PHE A 90 5.27 0.27 -12.89
CA PHE A 90 4.75 1.53 -12.35
C PHE A 90 5.81 2.57 -12.02
N LEU A 91 7.09 2.18 -12.03
CA LEU A 91 8.19 3.10 -11.80
C LEU A 91 8.98 3.26 -13.10
N PRO A 92 9.16 4.49 -13.61
CA PRO A 92 10.13 4.68 -14.67
C PRO A 92 11.47 4.19 -14.13
N MET A 93 12.10 3.22 -14.81
CA MET A 93 13.48 2.90 -14.52
C MET A 93 14.26 4.20 -14.71
N PHE A 94 14.80 4.75 -13.61
CA PHE A 94 15.81 5.79 -13.72
C PHE A 94 17.00 5.16 -14.45
N VAL A 95 17.10 5.43 -15.75
CA VAL A 95 18.32 5.25 -16.54
C VAL A 95 19.23 6.43 -16.28
#